data_AF-A0A351FX27-F1
#
_entry.id   AF-A0A351FX27-F1
#
_cell.length_a   1.000
_cell.length_b   1.000
_cell.length_c   1.000
_cell.angle_alpha   90.00
_cell.angle_beta   90.00
_cell.angle_gamma   90.00
#
_symmetry.space_group_name_H-M   'P 1'
#
loop_
_entity.id
_entity.type
_entity.pdbx_description
1 polymer ?
#
loop_
_entity_poly.entity_id
_entity_poly.type
_entity_poly.pdbx_seq_one_letter_code
_entity_poly.pdbx_strand_id
1 'polypeptide(L)'
;MDAFDFHEALALQTFANGYALVNGVAMHAQHGARFQIPHAVLKKYLVSGYFVEVRVDSPRFSAHPDAPSNCTCPHCNEDAEKPILSHEHPASLLPVPRQDVPSRGWGEDFWVQIIARDGDVFCGRVDNSLYETRLHAIQQQQEIYFHADHILAVHPVHREEIVLAMDAADLKCLAQWLGEQRSEG
;
A
#
# COMPACT_ATOMS: atom_id res chain seq x y z
N MET A 1 30.85 11.47 -1.20
CA MET A 1 29.46 11.26 -1.62
C MET A 1 28.83 10.60 -0.42
N ASP A 2 28.14 11.37 0.41
CA ASP A 2 27.49 10.82 1.60
C ASP A 2 26.50 9.75 1.15
N ALA A 3 26.58 8.57 1.75
CA ALA A 3 25.60 7.52 1.51
C ALA A 3 24.26 8.07 2.02
N PHE A 4 23.33 8.28 1.10
CA PHE A 4 21.98 8.72 1.43
C PHE A 4 21.31 7.62 2.27
N ASP A 5 21.01 7.90 3.53
CA ASP A 5 20.44 6.93 4.47
C ASP A 5 18.90 6.87 4.30
N PHE A 6 18.42 5.73 3.83
CA PHE A 6 17.00 5.50 3.58
C PHE A 6 16.19 5.46 4.88
N HIS A 7 16.78 5.00 5.97
CA HIS A 7 16.13 4.97 7.29
C HIS A 7 15.96 6.39 7.83
N GLU A 8 16.98 7.24 7.71
CA GLU A 8 16.88 8.66 8.09
C GLU A 8 15.83 9.38 7.23
N ALA A 9 15.85 9.17 5.90
CA ALA A 9 14.88 9.76 4.99
C ALA A 9 13.44 9.33 5.31
N LEU A 10 13.22 8.05 5.61
CA LEU A 10 11.92 7.54 6.07
C LEU A 10 11.48 8.19 7.38
N ALA A 11 12.40 8.36 8.34
CA ALA A 11 12.09 8.96 9.64
C ALA A 11 11.76 10.46 9.55
N LEU A 12 12.36 11.18 8.60
CA LEU A 12 12.13 12.61 8.38
C LEU A 12 10.94 12.90 7.45
N GLN A 13 10.50 11.91 6.66
CA GLN A 13 9.36 12.08 5.76
C GLN A 13 8.07 12.35 6.53
N THR A 14 7.35 13.38 6.11
CA THR A 14 6.03 13.72 6.64
C THR A 14 5.07 14.03 5.51
N PHE A 15 3.80 13.66 5.68
CA PHE A 15 2.72 14.09 4.79
C PHE A 15 1.86 15.16 5.45
N ALA A 16 1.13 15.91 4.64
CA ALA A 16 0.26 16.97 5.14
C ALA A 16 -0.88 16.40 6.00
N ASN A 17 -1.43 17.25 6.87
CA ASN A 17 -2.64 16.96 7.68
C ASN A 17 -2.59 15.65 8.49
N GLY A 18 -1.39 15.26 8.94
CA GLY A 18 -1.19 14.10 9.81
C GLY A 18 -1.40 12.76 9.11
N TYR A 19 -1.38 12.73 7.78
CA TYR A 19 -1.35 11.48 7.03
C TYR A 19 -0.02 10.75 7.27
N ALA A 20 -0.10 9.42 7.32
CA ALA A 20 1.05 8.53 7.42
C ALA A 20 0.81 7.28 6.56
N LEU A 21 1.90 6.61 6.16
CA LEU A 21 1.78 5.29 5.53
C LEU A 21 1.20 4.29 6.53
N VAL A 22 0.29 3.45 6.06
CA VAL A 22 -0.31 2.39 6.86
C VAL A 22 0.67 1.24 7.01
N ASN A 23 0.91 0.79 8.24
CA ASN A 23 1.64 -0.44 8.50
C ASN A 23 0.72 -1.65 8.25
N GLY A 24 0.90 -2.31 7.11
CA GLY A 24 0.08 -3.43 6.70
C GLY A 24 0.23 -4.66 7.60
N VAL A 25 1.40 -4.88 8.20
CA VAL A 25 1.62 -5.98 9.16
C VAL A 25 0.80 -5.77 10.42
N ALA A 26 0.80 -4.55 10.97
CA ALA A 26 0.00 -4.19 12.13
C ALA A 26 -1.50 -4.29 11.83
N MET A 27 -1.94 -3.80 10.66
CA MET A 27 -3.33 -3.89 10.22
C MET A 27 -3.77 -5.34 10.02
N HIS A 28 -2.95 -6.18 9.41
CA HIS A 28 -3.23 -7.61 9.26
C HIS A 28 -3.31 -8.31 10.62
N ALA A 29 -2.41 -8.01 11.56
CA ALA A 29 -2.46 -8.57 12.91
C ALA A 29 -3.76 -8.19 13.65
N GLN A 30 -4.28 -6.98 13.42
CA GLN A 30 -5.53 -6.49 14.03
C GLN A 30 -6.79 -7.05 13.35
N HIS A 31 -6.81 -7.13 12.02
CA HIS A 31 -8.02 -7.41 11.25
C HIS A 31 -8.05 -8.81 10.61
N GLY A 32 -6.94 -9.53 10.66
CA GLY A 32 -6.78 -10.89 10.16
C GLY A 32 -7.12 -10.98 8.67
N ALA A 33 -7.98 -11.95 8.34
CA ALA A 33 -8.35 -12.24 6.96
C ALA A 33 -9.06 -11.08 6.23
N ARG A 34 -9.55 -10.07 6.97
CA ARG A 34 -10.19 -8.86 6.43
C ARG A 34 -9.19 -7.82 5.91
N PHE A 35 -7.91 -7.97 6.22
CA PHE A 35 -6.85 -7.09 5.72
C PHE A 35 -5.68 -7.95 5.23
N GLN A 36 -5.74 -8.40 3.98
CA GLN A 36 -4.72 -9.29 3.42
C GLN A 36 -3.49 -8.50 2.98
N ILE A 37 -2.30 -9.07 3.19
CA ILE A 37 -1.03 -8.50 2.76
C ILE A 37 -0.18 -9.56 2.05
N PRO A 38 0.82 -9.18 1.23
CA PRO A 38 1.66 -10.13 0.54
C PRO A 38 2.55 -10.85 1.56
N HIS A 39 2.68 -12.17 1.41
CA HIS A 39 3.59 -12.94 2.24
C HIS A 39 5.02 -12.39 2.16
N ALA A 40 5.75 -12.42 3.28
CA ALA A 40 7.10 -11.84 3.39
C ALA A 40 8.08 -12.40 2.33
N VAL A 41 7.91 -13.66 1.94
CA VAL A 41 8.72 -14.30 0.88
C VAL A 41 8.63 -13.55 -0.45
N LEU A 42 7.46 -12.99 -0.80
CA LEU A 42 7.29 -12.21 -2.03
C LEU A 42 8.07 -10.89 -1.95
N LYS A 43 8.11 -10.26 -0.76
CA LYS A 43 8.79 -8.98 -0.52
C LYS A 43 10.32 -9.10 -0.65
N LYS A 44 10.90 -10.28 -0.40
CA LYS A 44 12.33 -10.56 -0.58
C LYS A 44 12.82 -10.31 -2.02
N TYR A 45 11.96 -10.57 -3.01
CA TYR A 45 12.30 -10.51 -4.44
C TYR A 45 11.90 -9.19 -5.11
N LEU A 46 11.46 -8.19 -4.33
CA LEU A 46 11.16 -6.86 -4.87
C LEU A 46 12.45 -6.12 -5.23
N VAL A 47 12.49 -5.63 -6.47
CA VAL A 47 13.62 -4.91 -7.06
C VAL A 47 13.16 -3.61 -7.73
N SER A 48 14.12 -2.77 -8.13
CA SER A 48 13.84 -1.55 -8.88
C SER A 48 13.03 -1.84 -10.15
N GLY A 49 12.08 -0.95 -10.45
CA GLY A 49 11.14 -1.05 -11.57
C GLY A 49 9.82 -1.72 -11.20
N TYR A 50 9.75 -2.46 -10.09
CA TYR A 50 8.52 -3.13 -9.68
C TYR A 50 7.52 -2.16 -9.07
N PHE A 51 6.23 -2.42 -9.29
CA PHE A 51 5.12 -1.67 -8.71
C PHE A 51 4.57 -2.37 -7.46
N VAL A 52 4.40 -1.60 -6.38
CA VAL A 52 3.80 -2.04 -5.11
C VAL A 52 2.72 -1.06 -4.67
N GLU A 53 1.69 -1.59 -4.01
CA GLU A 53 0.60 -0.80 -3.46
C GLU A 53 0.94 -0.41 -2.02
N VAL A 54 0.75 0.86 -1.70
CA VAL A 54 0.82 1.41 -0.35
C VAL A 54 -0.44 2.21 -0.07
N ARG A 55 -0.73 2.46 1.20
CA ARG A 55 -1.86 3.29 1.64
C ARG A 55 -1.39 4.41 2.53
N VAL A 56 -1.99 5.59 2.36
CA VAL A 56 -1.90 6.66 3.35
C VAL A 56 -3.22 6.82 4.07
N ASP A 57 -3.17 7.09 5.37
CA ASP A 57 -4.36 7.33 6.18
C ASP A 57 -4.07 8.43 7.21
N SER A 58 -5.12 9.09 7.70
CA SER A 58 -5.00 10.13 8.72
C SER A 58 -6.05 9.95 9.81
N PRO A 59 -5.65 9.99 11.09
CA PRO A 59 -6.60 9.94 12.20
C PRO A 59 -7.47 11.21 12.28
N ARG A 60 -7.11 12.27 11.54
CA ARG A 60 -7.77 13.58 11.58
C ARG A 60 -9.12 13.61 10.84
N PHE A 61 -9.27 12.78 9.83
CA PHE A 61 -10.46 12.78 8.98
C PHE A 61 -11.27 11.50 9.22
N SER A 62 -11.76 11.36 10.44
CA SER A 62 -12.84 10.43 10.77
C SER A 62 -14.16 10.93 10.15
N ALA A 63 -15.10 10.03 9.93
CA ALA A 63 -16.47 10.34 9.51
C ALA A 63 -17.00 11.65 10.12
N HIS A 64 -17.60 12.51 9.28
CA HIS A 64 -18.38 13.66 9.77
C HIS A 64 -19.43 13.15 10.79
N PRO A 65 -19.84 13.91 11.82
CA PRO A 65 -20.86 13.46 12.78
C PRO A 65 -22.18 13.02 12.14
N ASP A 66 -22.47 13.52 10.93
CA ASP A 66 -23.65 13.18 10.13
C ASP A 66 -23.38 12.10 9.07
N ALA A 67 -22.14 11.59 8.97
CA ALA A 67 -21.85 10.46 8.10
C ALA A 67 -22.54 9.21 8.64
N PRO A 68 -23.03 8.32 7.76
CA PRO A 68 -23.59 7.04 8.20
C PRO A 68 -22.58 6.32 9.08
N SER A 69 -23.02 5.65 10.15
CA SER A 69 -22.13 4.90 11.05
C SER A 69 -21.37 3.78 10.33
N ASN A 70 -21.85 3.36 9.17
CA ASN A 70 -21.27 2.30 8.36
C ASN A 70 -21.12 2.77 6.91
N CYS A 71 -20.02 2.41 6.28
CA CYS A 71 -19.79 2.65 4.86
C CYS A 71 -20.89 1.98 4.04
N THR A 72 -21.57 2.74 3.19
CA THR A 72 -22.69 2.25 2.39
C THR A 72 -22.25 1.47 1.14
N CYS A 73 -20.96 1.13 1.04
CA CYS A 73 -20.42 0.37 -0.08
C CYS A 73 -20.91 -1.09 0.00
N PRO A 74 -21.27 -1.72 -1.13
CA PRO A 74 -21.76 -3.10 -1.14
C PRO A 74 -20.70 -4.13 -0.73
N HIS A 75 -19.42 -3.72 -0.61
CA HIS A 75 -18.28 -4.59 -0.34
C HIS A 75 -17.83 -4.64 1.13
N CYS A 76 -18.17 -3.62 1.93
CA CYS A 76 -17.52 -3.40 3.21
C CYS A 76 -18.53 -3.35 4.37
N ASN A 77 -19.56 -2.50 4.31
CA ASN A 77 -20.46 -2.21 5.45
C ASN A 77 -19.71 -1.92 6.78
N GLU A 78 -18.44 -1.54 6.69
CA GLU A 78 -17.52 -1.32 7.81
C GLU A 78 -17.85 0.00 8.50
N ASP A 79 -17.40 0.18 9.74
CA ASP A 79 -17.54 1.45 10.46
C ASP A 79 -16.97 2.61 9.63
N ALA A 80 -17.79 3.64 9.42
CA ALA A 80 -17.42 4.80 8.60
C ALA A 80 -16.36 5.68 9.26
N GLU A 81 -16.07 5.48 10.55
CA GLU A 81 -14.99 6.19 11.24
C GLU A 81 -13.61 5.77 10.71
N LYS A 82 -13.44 4.52 10.26
CA LYS A 82 -12.19 3.98 9.68
C LYS A 82 -12.45 2.79 8.73
N PRO A 83 -13.05 3.02 7.54
CA PRO A 83 -13.32 1.91 6.64
C PRO A 83 -12.01 1.30 6.14
N ILE A 84 -11.88 -0.02 6.29
CA ILE A 84 -10.91 -0.79 5.50
C ILE A 84 -11.41 -0.72 4.07
N LEU A 85 -10.86 0.22 3.30
CA LEU A 85 -11.25 0.38 1.92
C LEU A 85 -10.79 -0.85 1.13
N SER A 86 -11.74 -1.74 0.86
CA SER A 86 -11.60 -2.80 -0.14
C SER A 86 -12.11 -2.23 -1.46
N HIS A 87 -11.23 -1.59 -2.21
CA HIS A 87 -11.51 -1.22 -3.60
C HIS A 87 -11.02 -2.32 -4.54
N GLU A 88 -11.62 -2.42 -5.73
CA GLU A 88 -10.92 -3.03 -6.85
C GLU A 88 -9.58 -2.30 -7.03
N HIS A 89 -8.49 -3.07 -7.07
CA HIS A 89 -7.11 -2.60 -7.20
C HIS A 89 -7.01 -1.40 -8.15
N PRO A 90 -6.29 -0.32 -7.81
CA PRO A 90 -6.23 0.86 -8.65
C PRO A 90 -5.69 0.46 -10.03
N ALA A 91 -6.53 0.40 -11.06
CA ALA A 91 -6.04 0.16 -12.40
C ALA A 91 -5.49 1.48 -12.95
N SER A 92 -4.18 1.61 -13.17
CA SER A 92 -3.69 2.27 -14.40
C SER A 92 -2.16 2.21 -14.60
N LEU A 93 -1.75 1.88 -15.84
CA LEU A 93 -0.46 2.23 -16.47
C LEU A 93 -0.61 3.44 -17.43
N LEU A 94 -1.68 4.22 -17.28
CA LEU A 94 -2.10 5.33 -18.14
C LEU A 94 -2.55 6.54 -17.31
N PRO A 95 -2.53 7.77 -17.85
CA PRO A 95 -3.06 8.93 -17.15
C PRO A 95 -4.56 8.75 -16.87
N VAL A 96 -4.92 8.67 -15.59
CA VAL A 96 -6.31 8.71 -15.14
C VAL A 96 -6.79 10.17 -15.26
N PRO A 97 -7.95 10.43 -15.89
CA PRO A 97 -8.51 11.77 -15.96
C PRO A 97 -8.68 12.37 -14.55
N ARG A 98 -8.47 13.67 -14.39
CA ARG A 98 -8.80 14.38 -13.14
C ARG A 98 -10.28 14.16 -12.82
N GLN A 99 -10.57 13.43 -11.75
CA GLN A 99 -11.94 13.28 -11.25
C GLN A 99 -12.19 14.33 -10.15
N ASP A 100 -13.32 15.04 -10.26
CA ASP A 100 -13.78 15.99 -9.26
C ASP A 100 -14.67 15.26 -8.25
N VAL A 101 -14.06 14.32 -7.52
CA VAL A 101 -14.72 13.60 -6.41
C VAL A 101 -14.47 14.38 -5.11
N PRO A 102 -15.51 14.62 -4.29
CA PRO A 102 -15.33 15.31 -3.01
C PRO A 102 -14.45 14.46 -2.09
N SER A 103 -13.36 15.05 -1.60
CA SER A 103 -12.43 14.40 -0.66
C SER A 103 -13.16 14.06 0.65
N ARG A 104 -13.03 12.82 1.11
CA ARG A 104 -13.71 12.32 2.32
C ARG A 104 -12.74 12.03 3.47
N GLY A 105 -11.44 11.99 3.17
CA GLY A 105 -10.38 11.82 4.14
C GLY A 105 -10.22 10.39 4.64
N TRP A 106 -10.70 9.39 3.88
CA TRP A 106 -10.76 7.98 4.29
C TRP A 106 -9.43 7.21 4.09
N GLY A 107 -8.38 7.93 3.71
CA GLY A 107 -7.15 7.34 3.22
C GLY A 107 -7.24 6.97 1.74
N GLU A 108 -6.09 6.74 1.13
CA GLU A 108 -5.99 6.45 -0.30
C GLU A 108 -4.91 5.37 -0.53
N ASP A 109 -5.29 4.33 -1.28
CA ASP A 109 -4.37 3.29 -1.77
C ASP A 109 -3.84 3.71 -3.14
N PHE A 110 -2.54 3.50 -3.38
CA PHE A 110 -1.90 3.89 -4.64
C PHE A 110 -0.66 3.09 -4.97
N TRP A 111 -0.30 3.10 -6.25
CA TRP A 111 0.89 2.42 -6.76
C TRP A 111 2.13 3.29 -6.66
N VAL A 112 3.21 2.62 -6.30
CA VAL A 112 4.54 3.18 -6.23
C VAL A 112 5.48 2.29 -7.02
N GLN A 113 6.21 2.88 -7.97
CA GLN A 113 7.31 2.21 -8.65
C GLN A 113 8.57 2.25 -7.77
N ILE A 114 9.13 1.10 -7.41
CA ILE A 114 10.39 1.03 -6.66
C ILE A 114 11.51 1.60 -7.54
N ILE A 115 12.26 2.56 -7.01
CA ILE A 115 13.46 3.12 -7.67
C ILE A 115 14.72 2.52 -7.05
N ALA A 116 14.71 2.32 -5.73
CA ALA A 116 15.85 1.81 -4.99
C ALA A 116 15.40 1.13 -3.70
N ARG A 117 16.28 0.30 -3.14
CA ARG A 117 16.05 -0.47 -1.92
C ARG A 117 17.34 -0.49 -1.09
N ASP A 118 17.20 -0.29 0.20
CA ASP A 118 18.24 -0.50 1.21
C ASP A 118 17.66 -1.36 2.34
N GLY A 119 18.12 -2.61 2.44
CA GLY A 119 17.54 -3.59 3.38
C GLY A 119 16.04 -3.76 3.20
N ASP A 120 15.26 -3.34 4.20
CA ASP A 120 13.79 -3.40 4.19
C ASP A 120 13.13 -2.03 3.96
N VAL A 121 13.92 -1.00 3.63
CA VAL A 121 13.42 0.33 3.26
C VAL A 121 13.56 0.53 1.76
N PHE A 122 12.51 1.09 1.16
CA PHE A 122 12.41 1.35 -0.27
C PHE A 122 12.27 2.84 -0.50
N CYS A 123 12.87 3.31 -1.59
CA CYS A 123 12.52 4.57 -2.23
C CYS A 123 11.71 4.23 -3.48
N GLY A 124 10.56 4.87 -3.64
CA GLY A 124 9.74 4.66 -4.81
C GLY A 124 9.01 5.92 -5.26
N ARG A 125 8.59 5.89 -6.50
CA ARG A 125 7.94 7.00 -7.20
C ARG A 125 6.46 6.73 -7.36
N VAL A 126 5.63 7.69 -6.93
CA VAL A 126 4.17 7.62 -7.05
C VAL A 126 3.78 7.57 -8.53
N ASP A 127 3.06 6.53 -8.93
CA ASP A 127 2.78 6.25 -10.34
C ASP A 127 1.61 7.09 -10.89
N ASN A 128 0.55 7.27 -10.09
CA ASN A 128 -0.69 7.93 -10.48
C ASN A 128 -0.93 9.27 -9.76
N SER A 129 -1.79 10.11 -10.34
CA SER A 129 -2.34 11.27 -9.62
C SER A 129 -3.34 10.79 -8.58
N LEU A 130 -3.21 11.29 -7.34
CA LEU A 130 -4.03 10.89 -6.20
C LEU A 130 -5.24 11.82 -6.02
N TYR A 131 -6.40 11.26 -5.71
CA TYR A 131 -7.66 11.98 -5.55
C TYR A 131 -7.60 12.93 -4.36
N GLU A 132 -7.02 12.50 -3.25
CA GLU A 132 -6.93 13.27 -2.02
C GLU A 132 -5.62 14.04 -1.89
N THR A 133 -4.90 14.28 -3.01
CA THR A 133 -3.62 15.03 -3.05
C THR A 133 -3.68 16.33 -2.23
N ARG A 134 -4.81 17.04 -2.23
CA ARG A 134 -4.96 18.29 -1.46
C ARG A 134 -4.92 18.09 0.07
N LEU A 135 -5.23 16.89 0.55
CA LEU A 135 -5.24 16.53 1.97
C LEU A 135 -3.89 16.00 2.44
N HIS A 136 -3.21 15.13 1.68
CA HIS A 136 -1.94 14.53 2.11
C HIS A 136 -0.70 15.12 1.41
N ALA A 137 -0.89 15.97 0.40
CA ALA A 137 0.16 16.65 -0.39
C ALA A 137 1.09 15.71 -1.18
N ILE A 138 0.69 14.46 -1.41
CA ILE A 138 1.46 13.50 -2.21
C ILE A 138 1.11 13.68 -3.67
N GLN A 139 2.12 13.87 -4.50
CA GLN A 139 1.97 14.16 -5.93
C GLN A 139 2.42 12.97 -6.79
N GLN A 140 1.87 12.89 -7.99
CA GLN A 140 2.40 11.98 -9.02
C GLN A 140 3.88 12.29 -9.27
N GLN A 141 4.68 11.25 -9.52
CA GLN A 141 6.14 11.33 -9.71
C GLN A 141 6.93 11.76 -8.45
N GLN A 142 6.27 12.01 -7.32
CA GLN A 142 6.97 12.25 -6.07
C GLN A 142 7.69 10.99 -5.59
N GLU A 143 8.91 11.15 -5.12
CA GLU A 143 9.63 10.10 -4.41
C GLU A 143 9.18 10.06 -2.96
N ILE A 144 8.87 8.86 -2.49
CA ILE A 144 8.54 8.58 -1.10
C ILE A 144 9.34 7.38 -0.60
N TYR A 145 9.60 7.40 0.70
CA TYR A 145 10.28 6.32 1.40
C TYR A 145 9.27 5.49 2.18
N PHE A 146 9.46 4.18 2.18
CA PHE A 146 8.58 3.25 2.89
C PHE A 146 9.31 1.96 3.30
N HIS A 147 9.02 1.49 4.51
CA HIS A 147 9.40 0.14 4.97
C HIS A 147 8.60 -0.96 4.27
N ALA A 148 9.15 -2.18 4.21
CA ALA A 148 8.51 -3.38 3.68
C ALA A 148 7.13 -3.66 4.30
N ASP A 149 6.93 -3.27 5.56
CA ASP A 149 5.65 -3.44 6.28
C ASP A 149 4.53 -2.57 5.71
N HIS A 150 4.84 -1.49 5.00
CA HIS A 150 3.84 -0.64 4.36
C HIS A 150 3.34 -1.19 3.02
N ILE A 151 3.98 -2.25 2.49
CA ILE A 151 3.59 -2.87 1.22
C ILE A 151 2.36 -3.74 1.42
N LEU A 152 1.26 -3.33 0.78
CA LEU A 152 -0.07 -3.95 0.87
C LEU A 152 -0.38 -4.88 -0.31
N ALA A 153 0.22 -4.61 -1.47
CA ALA A 153 0.12 -5.49 -2.62
C ALA A 153 1.38 -5.40 -3.50
N VAL A 154 1.62 -6.46 -4.27
CA VAL A 154 2.60 -6.46 -5.36
C VAL A 154 1.83 -6.52 -6.67
N HIS A 155 2.15 -5.61 -7.60
CA HIS A 155 1.42 -5.51 -8.86
C HIS A 155 1.50 -6.84 -9.64
N PRO A 156 0.38 -7.36 -10.18
CA PRO A 156 0.34 -8.68 -10.80
C PRO A 156 1.34 -8.91 -11.92
N VAL A 157 1.73 -7.84 -12.63
CA VAL A 157 2.69 -7.89 -13.74
C VAL A 157 4.05 -8.47 -13.34
N HIS A 158 4.45 -8.36 -12.06
CA HIS A 158 5.75 -8.84 -11.58
C HIS A 158 5.71 -10.24 -10.95
N ARG A 159 4.52 -10.85 -10.81
CA ARG A 159 4.37 -12.10 -10.06
C ARG A 159 5.16 -13.25 -10.69
N GLU A 160 5.14 -13.35 -12.01
CA GLU A 160 5.89 -14.38 -12.75
C GLU A 160 7.40 -14.20 -12.55
N GLU A 161 7.90 -12.98 -12.74
CA GLU A 161 9.32 -12.65 -12.57
C GLU A 161 9.80 -12.95 -11.14
N ILE A 162 8.98 -12.62 -10.13
CA ILE A 162 9.25 -12.93 -8.73
C ILE A 162 9.40 -14.43 -8.52
N VAL A 163 8.44 -15.23 -9.00
CA VAL A 163 8.46 -16.70 -8.83
C VAL A 163 9.66 -17.31 -9.54
N LEU A 164 10.00 -16.84 -10.74
CA LEU A 164 11.16 -17.33 -11.50
C LEU A 164 12.51 -16.99 -10.84
N ALA A 165 12.57 -15.92 -10.07
CA ALA A 165 13.76 -15.52 -9.33
C ALA A 165 13.98 -16.31 -8.02
N MET A 166 12.96 -17.04 -7.54
CA MET A 166 13.02 -17.70 -6.23
C MET A 166 13.96 -18.90 -6.19
N ASP A 167 14.68 -19.03 -5.07
CA ASP A 167 15.38 -20.28 -4.75
C ASP A 167 14.41 -21.39 -4.31
N ALA A 168 14.92 -22.62 -4.21
CA ALA A 168 14.10 -23.79 -3.86
C ALA A 168 13.49 -23.71 -2.44
N ALA A 169 14.16 -23.04 -1.50
CA ALA A 169 13.66 -22.91 -0.13
C ALA A 169 12.49 -21.91 -0.09
N ASP A 170 12.61 -20.80 -0.80
CA ASP A 170 11.58 -19.78 -0.88
C ASP A 170 10.38 -20.23 -1.71
N LEU A 171 10.58 -20.98 -2.81
CA LEU A 171 9.48 -21.62 -3.55
C LEU A 171 8.69 -22.58 -2.66
N LYS A 172 9.38 -23.36 -1.83
CA LYS A 172 8.72 -24.25 -0.86
C LYS A 172 7.91 -23.44 0.16
N CYS A 173 8.47 -22.35 0.68
CA CYS A 173 7.78 -21.45 1.60
C CYS A 173 6.51 -20.85 0.95
N LEU A 174 6.62 -20.33 -0.28
CA LEU A 174 5.49 -19.81 -1.03
C LEU A 174 4.40 -20.88 -1.24
N ALA A 175 4.80 -22.10 -1.62
CA ALA A 175 3.85 -23.20 -1.84
C ALA A 175 3.14 -23.63 -0.55
N GLN A 176 3.83 -23.65 0.59
CA GLN A 176 3.24 -23.94 1.90
C GLN A 176 2.19 -22.89 2.27
N TRP A 177 2.55 -21.62 2.17
CA TRP A 177 1.62 -20.51 2.43
C TRP A 177 0.38 -20.56 1.51
N LEU A 178 0.57 -20.80 0.21
CA LEU A 178 -0.56 -20.97 -0.72
C LEU A 178 -1.46 -22.17 -0.36
N GLY A 179 -0.89 -23.22 0.22
CA GLY A 179 -1.65 -24.36 0.73
C GLY A 179 -2.49 -24.02 1.95
N GLU A 180 -1.98 -23.20 2.87
CA GLU A 180 -2.69 -22.72 4.06
C GLU A 180 -3.91 -21.86 3.65
N GLN A 181 -3.71 -20.96 2.69
CA GLN A 181 -4.80 -20.10 2.18
C GLN A 181 -5.95 -20.89 1.54
N ARG A 182 -5.67 -22.05 0.93
CA ARG A 182 -6.71 -22.95 0.38
C ARG A 182 -7.47 -23.74 1.44
N SER A 183 -6.93 -23.85 2.65
CA SER A 183 -7.53 -24.62 3.74
C SER A 183 -8.48 -23.77 4.59
N GLU A 184 -8.43 -22.45 4.44
CA GLU A 184 -9.25 -21.47 5.15
C GLU A 184 -10.44 -20.93 4.32
N GLY A 185 -10.58 -21.36 3.06
CA GLY A 185 -11.70 -21.05 2.16
C GLY A 185 -12.63 -22.24 1.96
#